data_AF-A0A840SGV5-F1
#
_entry.id   AF-A0A840SGV5-F1
#
_cell.length_a   1.000
_cell.length_b   1.000
_cell.length_c   1.000
_cell.angle_alpha   90.00
_cell.angle_beta   90.00
_cell.angle_gamma   90.00
#
_symmetry.space_group_name_H-M   'P 1'
#
loop_
_entity.id
_entity.type
_entity.pdbx_description
1 polymer ?
#
loop_
_entity_poly.entity_id
_entity_poly.type
_entity_poly.pdbx_seq_one_letter_code
_entity_poly.pdbx_strand_id
1 'polypeptide(L)'
;MKNKIVFFIFVLIMNISCLSNSNTTLQRKILTKEPGYFSLEDDFMILGKIQNYTVAYNQHFWGNNRMTGRIIIFENGEPIGSYGGINDIPIVKDQCLIFLEYREQYGNTIDLSSGIPSKVYLDGEHFSFEYY
;
A
#
# COMPACT_ATOMS: atom_id res chain seq x y z
N MET A 1 28.45 4.59 -27.67
CA MET A 1 27.44 3.66 -27.13
C MET A 1 27.76 3.16 -25.73
N LYS A 2 29.00 2.75 -25.39
CA LYS A 2 29.37 2.25 -24.05
C LYS A 2 29.05 3.21 -22.87
N ASN A 3 29.31 4.51 -22.99
CA ASN A 3 29.03 5.48 -21.91
C ASN A 3 27.52 5.69 -21.64
N LYS A 4 26.65 5.45 -22.63
CA LYS A 4 25.19 5.58 -22.44
C LYS A 4 24.62 4.41 -21.63
N ILE A 5 25.18 3.21 -21.78
CA ILE A 5 24.75 2.01 -21.06
C ILE A 5 25.14 2.10 -19.58
N VAL A 6 26.37 2.54 -19.27
CA VAL A 6 26.84 2.72 -17.89
C VAL A 6 26.02 3.77 -17.15
N PHE A 7 25.69 4.89 -17.80
CA PHE A 7 24.82 5.91 -17.22
C PHE A 7 23.41 5.37 -16.93
N PHE A 8 22.83 4.60 -17.83
CA PHE A 8 21.50 4.00 -17.65
C PHE A 8 21.46 3.01 -16.48
N ILE A 9 22.49 2.16 -16.36
CA ILE A 9 22.62 1.19 -15.26
C ILE A 9 22.77 1.93 -13.92
N PHE A 10 23.56 3.01 -13.88
CA PHE A 10 23.76 3.78 -12.66
C PHE A 10 22.48 4.47 -12.18
N VAL A 11 21.72 5.07 -13.10
CA VAL A 11 20.41 5.66 -12.79
C VAL A 11 19.44 4.59 -12.29
N LEU A 12 19.42 3.40 -12.90
CA LEU A 12 18.55 2.29 -12.48
C LEU A 12 18.86 1.84 -11.04
N ILE A 13 20.14 1.63 -10.72
CA ILE A 13 20.58 1.21 -9.38
C ILE A 13 20.20 2.26 -8.32
N MET A 14 20.41 3.55 -8.60
CA MET A 14 20.05 4.62 -7.66
C MET A 14 18.54 4.70 -7.41
N ASN A 15 17.71 4.49 -8.43
CA ASN A 15 16.26 4.43 -8.26
C ASN A 15 15.85 3.24 -7.39
N ILE A 16 16.41 2.05 -7.63
CA ILE A 16 16.12 0.85 -6.82
C ILE A 16 16.49 1.06 -5.35
N SER A 17 17.66 1.66 -5.08
CA SER A 17 18.08 1.95 -3.70
C SER A 17 17.19 2.99 -3.01
N CYS A 18 16.74 4.01 -3.73
CA CYS A 18 15.84 5.03 -3.18
C CYS A 18 14.46 4.46 -2.85
N LEU A 19 13.89 3.63 -3.74
CA LEU A 19 12.64 2.91 -3.49
C LEU A 19 12.75 1.93 -2.32
N SER A 20 13.82 1.13 -2.26
CA SER A 20 14.08 0.20 -1.16
C SER A 20 14.18 0.90 0.19
N ASN A 21 14.85 2.05 0.24
CA ASN A 21 14.96 2.86 1.46
C ASN A 21 13.61 3.44 1.88
N SER A 22 12.83 3.97 0.93
CA SER A 22 11.49 4.51 1.21
C SER A 22 10.53 3.45 1.77
N ASN A 23 10.51 2.25 1.18
CA ASN A 23 9.70 1.13 1.70
C ASN A 23 10.09 0.79 3.13
N THR A 24 11.39 0.65 3.39
CA THR A 24 11.92 0.31 4.73
C THR A 24 11.56 1.38 5.77
N THR A 25 11.64 2.66 5.41
CA THR A 25 11.30 3.76 6.33
C THR A 25 9.81 3.77 6.69
N LEU A 26 8.92 3.71 5.70
CA LEU A 26 7.48 3.71 5.95
C LEU A 26 7.02 2.45 6.70
N GLN A 27 7.58 1.28 6.35
CA GLN A 27 7.32 0.03 7.05
C GLN A 27 7.73 0.10 8.53
N ARG A 28 8.90 0.70 8.84
CA ARG A 28 9.33 0.89 10.24
C ARG A 28 8.40 1.84 11.00
N LYS A 29 7.90 2.90 10.37
CA LYS A 29 6.95 3.83 11.00
C LYS A 29 5.65 3.13 11.36
N ILE A 30 5.06 2.37 10.43
CA ILE A 30 3.83 1.62 10.72
C ILE A 30 4.06 0.54 11.78
N LEU A 31 5.17 -0.19 11.73
CA LEU A 31 5.54 -1.16 12.76
C LEU A 31 5.67 -0.53 14.16
N THR A 32 6.20 0.69 14.23
CA THR A 32 6.35 1.42 15.50
C THR A 32 4.98 1.85 16.05
N LYS A 33 4.08 2.25 15.15
CA LYS A 33 2.73 2.71 15.51
C LYS A 33 1.82 1.54 15.92
N GLU A 34 1.88 0.41 15.22
CA GLU A 34 0.98 -0.74 15.37
C GLU A 34 1.75 -2.09 15.43
N PRO A 35 2.62 -2.33 16.42
CA PRO A 35 3.52 -3.49 16.44
C PRO A 35 2.81 -4.86 16.53
N GLY A 36 1.51 -4.89 16.85
CA GLY A 36 0.72 -6.12 16.91
C GLY A 36 0.20 -6.61 15.56
N TYR A 37 0.25 -5.79 14.52
CA TYR A 37 -0.35 -6.08 13.21
C TYR A 37 0.63 -6.08 12.05
N PHE A 38 1.88 -5.68 12.29
CA PHE A 38 2.92 -5.50 11.29
C PHE A 38 4.24 -6.14 11.74
N SER A 39 5.08 -6.51 10.78
CA SER A 39 6.44 -7.01 10.98
C SER A 39 7.40 -6.46 9.92
N LEU A 40 8.69 -6.48 10.21
CA LEU A 40 9.74 -6.23 9.21
C LEU A 40 9.84 -7.35 8.17
N GLU A 41 9.30 -8.53 8.48
CA GLU A 41 9.27 -9.69 7.58
C GLU A 41 8.06 -9.66 6.63
N ASP A 42 7.14 -8.72 6.80
CA ASP A 42 5.97 -8.60 5.94
C ASP A 42 6.35 -8.18 4.51
N ASP A 43 5.55 -8.64 3.55
CA ASP A 43 5.59 -8.09 2.20
C ASP A 43 4.97 -6.69 2.21
N PHE A 44 5.82 -5.66 2.17
CA PHE A 44 5.43 -4.26 2.16
C PHE A 44 5.74 -3.60 0.81
N MET A 45 4.74 -2.98 0.21
CA MET A 45 4.83 -2.36 -1.11
C MET A 45 4.16 -0.99 -1.11
N ILE A 46 4.89 0.04 -1.54
CA ILE A 46 4.27 1.33 -1.89
C ILE A 46 3.56 1.16 -3.24
N LEU A 47 2.25 1.40 -3.26
CA LEU A 47 1.43 1.31 -4.47
C LEU A 47 1.47 2.60 -5.30
N GLY A 48 1.58 3.74 -4.62
CA GLY A 48 1.67 5.04 -5.27
C GLY A 48 1.22 6.19 -4.39
N LYS A 49 0.96 7.33 -5.02
CA LYS A 49 0.44 8.52 -4.37
C LYS A 49 -0.92 8.89 -4.94
N ILE A 50 -1.83 9.27 -4.06
CA ILE A 50 -3.14 9.80 -4.39
C ILE A 50 -3.30 11.06 -3.55
N GLN A 51 -3.49 12.22 -4.20
CA GLN A 51 -3.45 13.52 -3.53
C GLN A 51 -2.18 13.71 -2.66
N ASN A 52 -2.37 14.05 -1.38
CA ASN A 52 -1.31 14.16 -0.36
C ASN A 52 -1.02 12.83 0.35
N TYR A 53 -1.68 11.74 -0.04
CA TYR A 53 -1.51 10.43 0.56
C TYR A 53 -0.47 9.59 -0.18
N THR A 54 0.33 8.85 0.59
CA THR A 54 1.07 7.69 0.07
C THR A 54 0.31 6.44 0.47
N VAL A 55 0.03 5.58 -0.51
CA VAL A 55 -0.72 4.35 -0.30
C VAL A 55 0.23 3.17 -0.39
N ALA A 56 0.17 2.28 0.59
CA ALA A 56 0.94 1.05 0.61
C ALA A 56 0.04 -0.16 0.84
N TYR A 57 0.49 -1.30 0.36
CA TYR A 57 -0.04 -2.60 0.70
C TYR A 57 0.94 -3.32 1.63
N ASN A 58 0.40 -4.00 2.63
CA ASN A 58 1.15 -4.84 3.54
C ASN A 58 0.46 -6.20 3.66
N GLN A 59 1.25 -7.26 3.55
CA GLN A 59 0.78 -8.61 3.78
C GLN A 59 1.48 -9.21 4.99
N HIS A 60 0.73 -9.41 6.06
CA HIS A 60 1.24 -9.97 7.31
C HIS A 60 0.92 -11.46 7.41
N PHE A 61 1.94 -12.27 7.70
CA PHE A 61 1.81 -13.70 7.94
C PHE A 61 1.78 -14.02 9.43
N TRP A 62 0.68 -14.62 9.87
CA TRP A 62 0.51 -15.08 11.24
C TRP A 62 1.06 -16.51 11.41
N GLY A 63 1.48 -16.87 12.62
CA GLY A 63 2.10 -18.17 12.96
C GLY A 63 1.21 -19.42 12.80
N ASN A 64 0.09 -19.34 12.08
CA ASN A 64 -0.86 -20.42 11.82
C ASN A 64 -1.27 -20.51 10.33
N ASN A 65 -0.37 -20.14 9.40
CA ASN A 65 -0.63 -20.05 7.96
C ASN A 65 -1.76 -19.08 7.58
N ARG A 66 -2.26 -18.27 8.52
CA ARG A 66 -3.18 -17.19 8.22
C ARG A 66 -2.38 -16.02 7.68
N MET A 67 -2.94 -15.35 6.69
CA MET A 67 -2.41 -14.11 6.15
C MET A 67 -3.48 -13.02 6.28
N THR A 68 -3.04 -11.77 6.40
CA THR A 68 -3.93 -10.61 6.34
C THR A 68 -3.29 -9.51 5.52
N GLY A 69 -3.93 -9.18 4.40
CA GLY A 69 -3.62 -8.01 3.61
C GLY A 69 -4.21 -6.73 4.21
N ARG A 70 -3.48 -5.62 4.06
CA ARG A 70 -3.89 -4.29 4.51
C ARG A 70 -3.50 -3.23 3.51
N ILE A 71 -4.42 -2.31 3.25
CA ILE A 71 -4.14 -1.07 2.54
C ILE A 71 -3.89 0.01 3.57
N ILE A 72 -2.66 0.49 3.66
CA ILE A 72 -2.22 1.50 4.62
C ILE A 72 -2.17 2.85 3.93
N ILE A 73 -2.72 3.88 4.57
CA ILE A 73 -2.66 5.25 4.10
C ILE A 73 -1.69 6.04 4.98
N PHE A 74 -0.76 6.73 4.34
CA PHE A 74 0.17 7.65 4.98
C PHE A 74 -0.15 9.07 4.55
N GLU A 75 -0.16 10.01 5.49
CA GLU A 75 -0.24 11.44 5.22
C GLU A 75 1.06 12.11 5.72
N ASN A 76 1.71 12.90 4.85
CA ASN A 76 3.01 13.52 5.16
C ASN A 76 4.09 12.54 5.66
N GLY A 77 3.99 11.27 5.24
CA GLY A 77 4.91 10.20 5.62
C GLY A 77 4.65 9.57 6.98
N GLU A 78 3.55 9.92 7.66
CA GLU A 78 3.08 9.26 8.89
C GLU A 78 1.89 8.36 8.58
N PRO A 79 1.82 7.14 9.13
CA PRO A 79 0.66 6.26 8.95
C PRO A 79 -0.55 6.83 9.69
N ILE A 80 -1.66 7.03 8.99
CA ILE A 80 -2.89 7.58 9.59
C ILE A 80 -3.98 6.52 9.79
N GLY A 81 -3.89 5.39 9.09
CA GLY A 81 -4.84 4.29 9.24
C GLY A 81 -4.73 3.25 8.13
N SER A 82 -5.63 2.27 8.16
CA SER A 82 -5.71 1.22 7.13
C SER A 82 -7.10 0.64 6.93
N TYR A 83 -7.31 0.03 5.76
CA TYR A 83 -8.32 -1.03 5.58
C TYR A 83 -7.65 -2.38 5.77
N GLY A 84 -8.13 -3.17 6.73
CA GLY A 84 -7.64 -4.53 6.97
C GLY A 84 -8.53 -5.62 6.37
N GLY A 85 -7.94 -6.77 6.05
CA GLY A 85 -8.67 -7.93 5.53
C GLY A 85 -8.81 -7.95 4.01
N ILE A 86 -8.24 -6.98 3.32
CA ILE A 86 -8.20 -6.92 1.85
C ILE A 86 -6.93 -7.61 1.40
N ASN A 87 -7.04 -8.83 0.87
CA ASN A 87 -5.89 -9.66 0.49
C ASN A 87 -5.41 -9.43 -0.96
N ASP A 88 -6.21 -8.75 -1.77
CA ASP A 88 -5.87 -8.43 -3.15
C ASP A 88 -5.19 -7.07 -3.25
N ILE A 89 -4.21 -6.98 -4.16
CA ILE A 89 -3.41 -5.78 -4.37
C ILE A 89 -4.09 -4.90 -5.42
N PRO A 90 -4.55 -3.68 -5.09
CA PRO A 90 -5.10 -2.77 -6.08
C PRO A 90 -4.00 -2.05 -6.87
N ILE A 91 -4.38 -1.47 -8.00
CA ILE A 91 -3.58 -0.49 -8.71
C ILE A 91 -4.04 0.93 -8.39
N VAL A 92 -3.10 1.88 -8.35
CA VAL A 92 -3.42 3.31 -8.23
C VAL A 92 -3.72 3.89 -9.62
N LYS A 93 -4.90 4.47 -9.82
CA LYS A 93 -5.28 5.16 -11.06
C LYS A 93 -6.32 6.25 -10.79
N ASP A 94 -6.12 7.44 -11.34
CA ASP A 94 -7.10 8.55 -11.35
C ASP A 94 -7.71 8.87 -9.97
N GLN A 95 -6.87 8.92 -8.92
CA GLN A 95 -7.26 9.10 -7.51
C GLN A 95 -8.00 7.93 -6.85
N CYS A 96 -8.01 6.78 -7.51
CA CYS A 96 -8.66 5.58 -7.02
C CYS A 96 -7.66 4.43 -6.82
N LEU A 97 -8.04 3.51 -5.94
CA LEU A 97 -7.49 2.16 -5.86
C LEU A 97 -8.44 1.22 -6.60
N ILE A 98 -7.97 0.58 -7.66
CA ILE A 98 -8.77 -0.30 -8.51
C ILE A 98 -8.32 -1.76 -8.35
N PHE A 99 -9.26 -2.63 -8.02
CA PHE A 99 -9.07 -4.07 -7.88
C PHE A 99 -9.48 -4.75 -9.18
N LEU A 100 -8.51 -5.21 -9.97
CA LEU A 100 -8.75 -5.73 -11.32
C LEU A 100 -9.51 -7.06 -11.33
N GLU A 101 -9.41 -7.82 -10.25
CA GLU A 101 -10.07 -9.13 -10.13
C GLU A 101 -11.53 -9.02 -9.71
N TYR A 102 -11.93 -7.88 -9.13
CA TYR A 102 -13.28 -7.66 -8.61
C TYR A 102 -14.20 -7.13 -9.71
N ARG A 103 -15.44 -7.63 -9.72
CA ARG A 103 -16.48 -7.11 -10.61
C ARG A 103 -17.05 -5.82 -10.03
N GLU A 104 -17.25 -4.82 -10.88
CA GLU A 104 -17.78 -3.49 -10.48
C GLU A 104 -19.07 -3.57 -9.66
N GLN A 105 -20.00 -4.46 -10.03
CA GLN A 105 -21.26 -4.69 -9.32
C GLN A 105 -21.10 -5.16 -7.86
N TYR A 106 -19.94 -5.70 -7.49
CA TYR A 106 -19.60 -6.12 -6.13
C TYR A 106 -18.65 -5.14 -5.44
N GLY A 107 -18.38 -4.00 -6.07
CA GLY A 107 -17.39 -3.04 -5.61
C GLY A 107 -15.98 -3.49 -6.00
N ASN A 108 -15.28 -2.63 -6.73
CA ASN A 108 -13.90 -2.89 -7.17
C ASN A 108 -13.00 -1.66 -7.06
N THR A 109 -13.49 -0.59 -6.46
CA THR A 109 -12.83 0.71 -6.46
C THR A 109 -12.97 1.38 -5.10
N ILE A 110 -11.86 1.90 -4.58
CA ILE A 110 -11.87 2.88 -3.48
C ILE A 110 -11.53 4.24 -4.09
N ASP A 111 -12.49 5.16 -4.08
CA ASP A 111 -12.30 6.54 -4.51
C ASP A 111 -11.80 7.39 -3.33
N LEU A 112 -10.62 8.00 -3.48
CA LEU A 112 -10.02 8.89 -2.49
C LEU A 112 -10.10 10.38 -2.90
N SER A 113 -10.82 10.70 -3.99
CA SER A 113 -10.94 12.06 -4.52
C SER A 113 -11.52 13.07 -3.52
N SER A 114 -12.38 12.61 -2.61
CA SER A 114 -13.05 13.42 -1.59
C SER A 114 -12.52 13.15 -0.17
N GLY A 115 -11.34 12.55 -0.05
CA GLY A 115 -10.78 12.07 1.21
C GLY A 115 -10.97 10.56 1.40
N ILE A 116 -10.59 10.04 2.56
CA ILE A 116 -10.59 8.59 2.86
C ILE A 116 -11.99 8.15 3.30
N PRO A 117 -12.68 7.26 2.57
CA PRO A 117 -13.98 6.76 2.97
C PRO A 117 -13.89 5.97 4.29
N SER A 118 -14.75 6.28 5.27
CA SER A 118 -14.77 5.51 6.53
C SER A 118 -15.17 4.04 6.33
N LYS A 119 -15.91 3.74 5.25
CA LYS A 119 -16.30 2.39 4.82
C LYS A 119 -16.26 2.29 3.30
N VAL A 120 -15.91 1.11 2.80
CA VAL A 120 -15.91 0.77 1.38
C VAL A 120 -16.64 -0.55 1.16
N TYR A 121 -17.16 -0.76 -0.04
CA TYR A 121 -17.75 -2.03 -0.48
C TYR A 121 -16.84 -2.61 -1.56
N LEU A 122 -16.31 -3.79 -1.33
CA LEU A 122 -15.34 -4.46 -2.20
C LEU A 122 -15.62 -5.97 -2.22
N ASP A 123 -15.66 -6.54 -3.42
CA ASP A 123 -15.96 -7.95 -3.68
C ASP A 123 -17.12 -8.54 -2.86
N GLY A 124 -18.18 -7.75 -2.65
CA GLY A 124 -19.35 -8.22 -1.92
C GLY A 124 -19.31 -7.98 -0.41
N GLU A 125 -18.20 -7.45 0.11
CA GLU A 125 -17.95 -7.26 1.54
C GLU A 125 -17.74 -5.79 1.91
N HIS A 126 -17.95 -5.48 3.20
CA HIS A 126 -17.72 -4.15 3.74
C HIS A 126 -16.44 -4.09 4.56
N PHE A 127 -15.57 -3.16 4.21
CA PHE A 127 -14.33 -2.89 4.94
C PHE A 127 -14.42 -1.51 5.58
N SER A 128 -13.99 -1.39 6.83
CA SER A 128 -13.93 -0.11 7.54
C SER A 128 -12.50 0.40 7.59
N PHE A 129 -12.35 1.71 7.50
CA PHE A 129 -11.06 2.36 7.72
C PHE A 129 -10.82 2.51 9.22
N GLU A 130 -9.67 2.02 9.69
CA GLU A 130 -9.26 2.11 11.09
C GLU A 130 -8.14 3.14 11.21
N TYR A 131 -8.37 4.19 12.00
CA TYR A 131 -7.36 5.21 12.32
C TYR A 131 -6.42 4.74 13.44
N TYR A 132 -5.16 5.17 13.40
CA TYR A 132 -4.15 4.87 14.43
C TYR A 132 -3.88 6.03 15.40
#